data_AF-A0A644ZIK1-F1
#
_entry.id   AF-A0A644ZIK1-F1
#
_cell.length_a   1.000
_cell.length_b   1.000
_cell.length_c   1.000
_cell.angle_alpha   90.00
_cell.angle_beta   90.00
_cell.angle_gamma   90.00
#
_symmetry.space_group_name_H-M   'P 1'
#
loop_
_entity.id
_entity.type
_entity.pdbx_description
1 polymer ?
#
loop_
_entity_poly.entity_id
_entity_poly.type
_entity_poly.pdbx_seq_one_letter_code
_entity_poly.pdbx_strand_id
1 'polypeptide(L)'
;MLDMSGIPIYLLPGFSDLRRGINGFVSVITNIMEMDVTLGGLYIFCGRRRDSIKCVMWDKTGFLLLQKKLVGGYTFAWPNTEEKVKEISSEDLLAMLDGIDIFRRFTPWENVRMRPGKAV
;
A
#
# COMPACT_ATOMS: atom_id res chain seq x y z
N MET A 1 3.31 -10.92 -19.66
CA MET A 1 3.16 -10.51 -18.25
C MET A 1 3.29 -9.00 -18.23
N LEU A 2 2.40 -8.26 -17.57
CA LEU A 2 2.56 -6.80 -17.44
C LEU A 2 3.91 -6.54 -16.77
N ASP A 3 4.78 -5.81 -17.46
CA ASP A 3 6.06 -5.40 -16.89
C ASP A 3 5.80 -4.24 -15.94
N MET A 4 5.88 -4.53 -14.65
CA MET A 4 5.71 -3.57 -13.57
C MET A 4 7.08 -3.04 -13.10
N SER A 5 8.17 -3.38 -13.79
CA SER A 5 9.49 -2.87 -13.42
C SER A 5 9.60 -1.38 -13.72
N GLY A 6 10.10 -0.62 -12.75
CA GLY A 6 10.36 0.81 -12.91
C GLY A 6 9.14 1.73 -12.92
N ILE A 7 7.92 1.22 -12.70
CA ILE A 7 6.76 2.10 -12.45
C ILE A 7 6.73 2.52 -10.97
N PRO A 8 6.36 3.77 -10.67
CA PRO A 8 6.21 4.18 -9.28
C PRO A 8 4.98 3.51 -8.66
N ILE A 9 5.09 3.18 -7.37
CA ILE A 9 4.04 2.48 -6.62
C ILE A 9 3.59 3.37 -5.48
N TYR A 10 2.31 3.67 -5.45
CA TYR A 10 1.71 4.56 -4.46
C TYR A 10 0.65 3.78 -3.68
N LEU A 11 0.69 3.87 -2.35
CA LEU A 11 -0.42 3.42 -1.52
C LEU A 11 -1.14 4.60 -0.85
N LEU A 12 -2.45 4.46 -0.71
CA LEU A 12 -3.25 5.33 0.14
C LEU A 12 -3.35 4.70 1.54
N PRO A 13 -2.79 5.34 2.61
CA PRO A 13 -2.96 4.86 3.98
C PRO A 13 -4.42 4.82 4.43
N GLY A 14 -4.67 4.13 5.54
CA GLY A 14 -6.02 3.93 6.05
C GLY A 14 -6.80 2.91 5.20
N PHE A 15 -8.12 3.05 5.16
CA PHE A 15 -8.99 2.15 4.41
C PHE A 15 -9.72 2.88 3.28
N SER A 16 -9.99 2.14 2.21
CA SER A 16 -10.78 2.57 1.07
C SER A 16 -12.03 1.71 0.91
N ASP A 17 -13.08 2.30 0.33
CA ASP A 17 -14.26 1.55 -0.07
C ASP A 17 -13.96 0.71 -1.32
N LEU A 18 -13.65 -0.57 -1.10
CA LEU A 18 -13.32 -1.50 -2.19
C LEU A 18 -14.51 -1.90 -3.07
N ARG A 19 -15.73 -1.40 -2.82
CA ARG A 19 -16.87 -1.58 -3.73
C ARG A 19 -16.75 -0.71 -4.98
N ARG A 20 -15.87 0.29 -4.97
CA ARG A 20 -15.59 1.16 -6.11
C ARG A 20 -15.06 0.34 -7.30
N GLY A 21 -15.51 0.71 -8.50
CA GLY A 21 -14.90 0.31 -9.76
C GLY A 21 -13.80 1.28 -10.19
N ILE A 22 -13.33 1.16 -11.43
CA ILE A 22 -12.25 1.99 -12.00
C ILE A 22 -12.51 3.48 -11.78
N ASN A 23 -13.63 4.02 -12.28
CA ASN A 23 -13.92 5.46 -12.18
C ASN A 23 -13.98 5.95 -10.73
N GLY A 24 -14.46 5.10 -9.81
CA GLY A 24 -14.54 5.42 -8.40
C GLY A 24 -13.17 5.53 -7.73
N PHE A 25 -12.18 4.74 -8.18
CA PHE A 25 -10.80 4.83 -7.73
C PHE A 25 -10.00 5.92 -8.46
N VAL A 26 -10.23 6.12 -9.76
CA VAL A 26 -9.64 7.25 -10.50
C VAL A 26 -10.00 8.56 -9.82
N SER A 27 -11.27 8.74 -9.41
CA SER A 27 -11.67 9.91 -8.62
C SER A 27 -10.94 10.02 -7.28
N VAL A 28 -10.62 8.91 -6.60
CA VAL A 28 -9.82 8.92 -5.37
C VAL A 28 -8.38 9.35 -5.67
N ILE A 29 -7.77 8.82 -6.73
CA ILE A 29 -6.40 9.17 -7.14
C ILE A 29 -6.32 10.67 -7.47
N THR A 30 -7.26 11.19 -8.24
CA THR A 30 -7.25 12.59 -8.64
C THR A 30 -7.59 13.54 -7.49
N ASN A 31 -8.62 13.24 -6.68
CA ASN A 31 -9.16 14.20 -5.72
C ASN A 31 -8.58 14.06 -4.30
N ILE A 32 -8.10 12.86 -3.92
CA ILE A 32 -7.57 12.59 -2.58
C ILE A 32 -6.06 12.44 -2.61
N MET A 33 -5.54 11.72 -3.61
CA MET A 33 -4.09 11.59 -3.76
C MET A 33 -3.47 12.79 -4.49
N GLU A 34 -4.29 13.63 -5.14
CA GLU A 34 -3.87 14.79 -5.94
C GLU A 34 -2.88 14.41 -7.06
N MET A 35 -3.10 13.23 -7.68
CA MET A 35 -2.22 12.69 -8.72
C MET A 35 -2.94 12.54 -10.06
N ASP A 36 -2.18 12.69 -11.14
CA ASP A 36 -2.63 12.34 -12.48
C ASP A 36 -2.35 10.86 -12.74
N VAL A 37 -3.42 10.06 -12.74
CA VAL A 37 -3.36 8.61 -12.99
C VAL A 37 -2.82 8.25 -14.38
N THR A 38 -2.90 9.18 -15.34
CA THR A 38 -2.48 8.95 -16.73
C THR A 38 -0.96 9.09 -16.93
N LEU A 39 -0.26 9.71 -15.98
CA LEU A 39 1.21 9.76 -15.95
C LEU A 39 1.84 8.41 -15.60
N GLY A 40 1.01 7.42 -15.25
CA GLY A 40 1.43 6.06 -14.94
C GLY A 40 1.71 5.85 -13.45
N GLY A 41 1.86 4.59 -13.08
CA GLY A 41 2.04 4.14 -11.71
C GLY A 41 1.02 3.11 -11.28
N LEU A 42 1.30 2.46 -10.15
CA LEU A 42 0.43 1.49 -9.51
C LEU A 42 -0.14 2.09 -8.22
N TYR A 43 -1.44 2.33 -8.19
CA TYR A 43 -2.13 2.95 -7.05
C TYR A 43 -2.85 1.88 -6.25
N ILE A 44 -2.45 1.68 -4.99
CA ILE A 44 -2.89 0.56 -4.15
C ILE A 44 -3.78 1.07 -3.01
N PHE A 45 -4.93 0.40 -2.88
CA PHE A 45 -5.97 0.68 -1.89
C PHE A 45 -6.23 -0.56 -1.06
N CYS A 46 -6.48 -0.38 0.24
CA CYS A 46 -6.76 -1.49 1.16
C CYS A 46 -8.15 -1.37 1.77
N GLY A 47 -8.83 -2.50 1.93
CA GLY A 47 -10.15 -2.54 2.55
C GLY A 47 -10.07 -2.45 4.08
N ARG A 48 -11.18 -2.11 4.71
CA ARG A 48 -11.27 -1.94 6.18
C ARG A 48 -10.78 -3.15 6.99
N ARG A 49 -11.00 -4.37 6.49
CA ARG A 49 -10.56 -5.61 7.16
C ARG A 49 -9.10 -5.95 6.90
N ARG A 50 -8.43 -5.24 6.00
CA ARG A 50 -7.06 -5.49 5.53
C ARG A 50 -6.81 -6.89 4.96
N ASP A 51 -7.86 -7.63 4.64
CA ASP A 51 -7.79 -8.93 3.97
C ASP A 51 -7.85 -8.80 2.44
N SER A 52 -7.93 -7.57 1.92
CA SER A 52 -8.09 -7.32 0.48
C SER A 52 -7.45 -6.00 0.09
N ILE A 53 -6.76 -6.02 -1.04
CA ILE A 53 -6.25 -4.83 -1.72
C ILE A 53 -6.79 -4.76 -3.15
N LYS A 54 -6.95 -3.55 -3.66
CA LYS A 54 -7.18 -3.28 -5.08
C LYS A 54 -6.10 -2.35 -5.59
N CYS A 55 -5.71 -2.54 -6.85
CA CYS A 55 -4.73 -1.69 -7.52
C CYS A 55 -5.29 -1.15 -8.83
N VAL A 56 -5.07 0.13 -9.10
CA VAL A 56 -5.39 0.77 -10.38
C VAL A 56 -4.11 1.17 -11.09
N MET A 57 -4.08 1.01 -12.41
CA MET A 57 -3.02 1.55 -13.26
C MET A 57 -3.55 1.91 -14.65
N TRP A 58 -2.87 2.81 -15.34
CA TRP A 58 -3.12 3.21 -16.72
C TRP A 58 -2.09 2.56 -17.65
N ASP A 59 -2.55 1.88 -18.71
CA ASP A 59 -1.67 1.14 -19.65
C ASP A 59 -1.42 1.89 -20.98
N LYS A 60 -1.73 3.19 -21.03
CA LYS A 60 -1.77 4.07 -22.22
C LYS A 60 -3.02 3.96 -23.08
N THR A 61 -3.75 2.86 -23.00
CA THR A 61 -4.99 2.63 -23.79
C THR A 61 -6.23 2.51 -22.92
N GLY A 62 -6.06 2.15 -21.65
CA GLY A 62 -7.14 1.89 -20.72
C GLY A 62 -6.66 1.78 -19.27
N PHE A 63 -7.63 1.67 -18.37
CA PHE A 63 -7.40 1.43 -16.96
C PHE A 63 -7.52 -0.06 -16.63
N LEU A 64 -6.58 -0.55 -15.85
CA LEU A 64 -6.59 -1.89 -15.28
C LEU A 64 -6.95 -1.81 -13.80
N LEU A 65 -7.80 -2.73 -13.35
CA LEU A 65 -8.13 -2.90 -11.93
C LEU A 65 -7.77 -4.33 -11.50
N LEU A 66 -6.79 -4.43 -10.60
CA LEU A 66 -6.33 -5.69 -10.02
C LEU A 66 -6.88 -5.81 -8.60
N GLN A 67 -7.15 -7.04 -8.15
CA GLN A 67 -7.59 -7.31 -6.78
C GLN A 67 -6.88 -8.55 -6.24
N LYS A 68 -6.35 -8.45 -5.01
CA LYS A 68 -5.85 -9.60 -4.24
C LYS A 68 -6.64 -9.69 -2.94
N LYS A 69 -7.18 -10.88 -2.66
CA LYS A 69 -7.86 -11.20 -1.40
C LYS A 69 -7.09 -12.31 -0.69
N LEU A 70 -6.75 -12.09 0.57
CA LEU A 70 -6.20 -13.12 1.43
C LEU A 70 -7.32 -14.01 1.96
N VAL A 71 -7.00 -15.29 2.13
CA VAL A 71 -7.90 -16.32 2.70
C VAL A 71 -7.33 -16.81 4.02
N GLY A 72 -8.12 -17.48 4.86
CA GLY A 72 -7.61 -18.07 6.12
C GLY A 72 -7.39 -17.07 7.27
N GLY A 73 -7.98 -15.87 7.20
CA GLY A 73 -7.92 -14.88 8.29
C GLY A 73 -6.65 -14.01 8.30
N TYR A 74 -5.78 -14.14 7.30
CA TYR A 74 -4.60 -13.28 7.15
C TYR A 74 -4.96 -11.85 6.72
N THR A 75 -4.10 -10.90 7.07
CA THR A 75 -4.23 -9.49 6.73
C THR A 75 -2.93 -8.93 6.18
N PHE A 76 -3.01 -7.97 5.28
CA PHE A 76 -1.87 -7.16 4.86
C PHE A 76 -1.42 -6.23 5.98
N ALA A 77 -0.10 -6.06 6.12
CA ALA A 77 0.44 -4.92 6.83
C ALA A 77 0.02 -3.64 6.10
N TRP A 78 -0.58 -2.69 6.81
CA TRP A 78 -1.09 -1.47 6.19
C TRP A 78 -1.02 -0.30 7.17
N PRO A 79 -0.52 0.88 6.76
CA PRO A 79 -0.38 2.02 7.64
C PRO A 79 -1.76 2.65 7.88
N ASN A 80 -2.08 2.91 9.15
CA ASN A 80 -3.36 3.48 9.57
C ASN A 80 -3.26 4.97 9.95
N THR A 81 -2.25 5.68 9.44
CA THR A 81 -2.00 7.10 9.74
C THR A 81 -2.59 8.00 8.66
N GLU A 82 -3.09 9.17 9.04
CA GLU A 82 -4.13 9.85 8.27
C GLU A 82 -3.75 10.45 6.90
N GLU A 83 -2.58 11.03 6.62
CA GLU A 83 -2.65 12.11 5.60
C GLU A 83 -1.59 12.19 4.50
N LYS A 84 -0.77 11.16 4.24
CA LYS A 84 0.10 11.21 3.04
C LYS A 84 0.09 9.93 2.25
N VAL A 85 -0.17 10.06 0.95
CA VAL A 85 0.19 9.06 -0.06
C VAL A 85 1.62 8.62 0.21
N LYS A 86 1.83 7.31 0.27
CA LYS A 86 3.17 6.73 0.44
C LYS A 86 3.61 6.11 -0.87
N GLU A 87 4.69 6.64 -1.40
CA GLU A 87 5.47 5.91 -2.41
C GLU A 87 6.24 4.78 -1.72
N ILE A 88 6.18 3.59 -2.30
CA ILE A 88 6.92 2.40 -1.84
C ILE A 88 7.72 1.81 -2.99
N SER A 89 8.79 1.08 -2.66
CA SER A 89 9.56 0.39 -3.68
C SER A 89 8.86 -0.89 -4.17
N SER A 90 9.37 -1.48 -5.25
CA SER A 90 8.89 -2.79 -5.72
C SER A 90 9.20 -3.89 -4.71
N GLU A 91 10.34 -3.80 -4.03
CA GLU A 91 10.75 -4.71 -2.95
C GLU A 91 9.81 -4.61 -1.76
N ASP A 92 9.39 -3.39 -1.38
CA ASP A 92 8.41 -3.16 -0.32
C ASP A 92 7.06 -3.78 -0.67
N LEU A 93 6.59 -3.61 -1.92
CA LEU A 93 5.36 -4.26 -2.37
C LEU A 93 5.47 -5.79 -2.33
N LEU A 94 6.58 -6.37 -2.80
CA LEU A 94 6.81 -7.81 -2.76
C LEU A 94 6.83 -8.32 -1.30
N ALA A 95 7.56 -7.64 -0.42
CA ALA A 95 7.61 -7.95 1.00
C ALA A 95 6.20 -7.91 1.64
N MET A 96 5.38 -6.91 1.31
CA MET A 96 3.99 -6.84 1.75
C MET A 96 3.15 -8.02 1.22
N LEU A 97 3.37 -8.43 -0.03
CA LEU A 97 2.67 -9.55 -0.65
C LEU A 97 3.08 -10.90 -0.05
N ASP A 98 4.30 -10.98 0.51
CA ASP A 98 4.85 -12.11 1.28
C ASP A 98 4.49 -12.06 2.77
N GLY A 99 3.73 -11.05 3.20
CA GLY A 99 3.22 -10.91 4.56
C GLY A 99 4.17 -10.23 5.54
N ILE A 100 5.23 -9.59 5.05
CA ILE A 100 6.18 -8.82 5.86
C ILE A 100 5.60 -7.43 6.15
N ASP A 101 5.70 -7.01 7.41
CA ASP A 101 5.30 -5.67 7.84
C ASP A 101 6.43 -4.65 7.61
N ILE A 102 6.42 -4.01 6.45
CA ILE A 102 7.36 -2.95 6.07
C ILE A 102 7.14 -1.62 6.82
N PHE A 103 5.98 -1.46 7.48
CA PHE A 103 5.64 -0.22 8.19
C PHE A 103 6.10 -0.24 9.66
N ARG A 104 6.50 -1.42 10.14
CA ARG A 104 7.04 -1.60 11.47
C ARG A 104 8.40 -0.94 11.58
N ARG A 105 8.52 0.06 12.45
CA ARG A 105 9.80 0.66 12.79
C ARG A 105 10.53 -0.21 13.81
N PHE A 106 11.72 -0.69 13.44
CA PHE A 106 12.66 -1.22 14.42
C PHE A 106 13.41 -0.06 15.08
N THR A 107 13.63 -0.15 16.39
CA THR A 107 14.52 0.78 17.08
C THR A 107 15.95 0.28 16.89
N PRO A 108 16.84 1.03 16.23
CA PRO A 108 18.24 0.66 16.13
C PRO A 108 18.83 0.42 17.52
N TRP A 109 19.73 -0.57 17.67
CA TRP A 109 20.26 -0.94 18.99
C TRP A 109 20.88 0.26 19.71
N GLU A 110 21.54 1.14 18.96
CA GLU A 110 22.13 2.40 19.42
C GLU A 110 21.13 3.35 20.10
N ASN A 111 19.85 3.25 19.76
CA ASN A 111 18.77 4.08 20.29
C ASN A 111 17.95 3.37 21.37
N VAL A 112 18.31 2.14 21.73
CA VAL A 112 17.66 1.38 22.81
C VAL A 112 18.10 1.94 24.16
N ARG A 113 17.20 2.68 24.82
CA ARG A 113 17.41 3.10 26.21
C ARG A 113 17.20 1.91 27.15
N MET A 114 18.29 1.37 27.69
CA MET A 114 18.23 0.38 28.77
C MET A 114 17.57 1.02 30.00
N ARG A 115 16.51 0.40 30.53
CA ARG A 115 15.93 0.82 31.82
C ARG A 115 16.90 0.41 32.94
N PRO A 116 17.36 1.33 33.80
CA PRO A 116 18.13 0.92 34.97
C PRO A 116 17.24 0.07 35.88
N GLY A 117 17.68 -1.15 36.21
CA GLY A 117 17.00 -1.99 37.22
C GLY A 117 16.72 -3.46 36.88
N LYS A 118 17.19 -4.00 35.76
CA LYS A 118 17.27 -5.46 35.57
C LYS A 118 18.66 -5.84 35.07
N ALA A 119 19.64 -5.66 35.94
CA ALA A 119 20.81 -6.52 35.92
C ALA A 119 20.36 -7.90 36.43
N VAL A 120 20.75 -8.94 35.70
CA VAL A 120 20.71 -10.35 36.13
C VAL A 120 21.53 -10.51 37.40
#